data_AF-A0A832M732-F1
#
_entry.id   AF-A0A832M732-F1
#
_cell.length_a   1.000
_cell.length_b   1.000
_cell.length_c   1.000
_cell.angle_alpha   90.00
_cell.angle_beta   90.00
_cell.angle_gamma   90.00
#
_symmetry.space_group_name_H-M   'P 1'
#
loop_
_entity.id
_entity.type
_entity.pdbx_description
1 polymer ?
#
loop_
_entity_poly.entity_id
_entity_poly.type
_entity_poly.pdbx_seq_one_letter_code
_entity_poly.pdbx_strand_id
1 'polypeptide(L)'
;MKCKLLTLAGLFTLPFLLPPSLQAADVSKLYRPETDKANGEVIRNEDDTAWDGEYASHNKEYNPIFIAPTSDIQGDRIHIWARMRGYAVQVKAGMKGGAQVELGWTWDKPAEWKWLKLGSYDQEQLGESVIIIRGPDAAPNAGIDAVLLTSDPALDPSTLDHEALKAAVQATEKKSAPGDYR
;
A
#
# COMPACT_ATOMS: atom_id res chain seq x y z
N MET A 1 -9.62 25.14 62.37
CA MET A 1 -10.23 24.07 61.54
C MET A 1 -10.74 24.67 60.24
N LYS A 2 -10.00 24.52 59.13
CA LYS A 2 -10.50 24.69 57.75
C LYS A 2 -9.73 23.73 56.85
N CYS A 3 -10.34 22.59 56.53
CA CYS A 3 -9.97 21.72 55.41
C CYS A 3 -10.36 22.40 54.09
N LYS A 4 -9.50 22.25 53.06
CA LYS A 4 -9.76 22.36 51.60
C LYS A 4 -8.37 22.36 50.93
N LEU A 5 -8.09 21.73 49.80
CA LEU A 5 -8.74 20.72 48.97
C LEU A 5 -7.58 20.31 48.04
N LEU A 6 -7.26 19.01 47.94
CA LEU A 6 -6.32 18.53 46.92
C LEU A 6 -6.98 18.71 45.55
N THR A 7 -6.26 19.28 44.59
CA THR A 7 -6.62 19.18 43.17
C THR A 7 -5.46 18.53 42.44
N LEU A 8 -5.59 17.23 42.24
CA LEU A 8 -4.88 16.47 41.23
C LEU A 8 -5.39 16.91 39.85
N ALA A 9 -4.50 17.42 39.01
CA ALA A 9 -4.71 17.49 37.57
C ALA A 9 -3.40 17.14 36.88
N GLY A 10 -3.05 15.85 36.94
CA GLY A 10 -2.03 15.26 36.09
C GLY A 10 -2.64 14.94 34.73
N LEU A 11 -2.52 15.87 33.78
CA LEU A 11 -2.72 15.58 32.36
C LEU A 11 -1.49 14.82 31.86
N PHE A 12 -1.51 13.50 31.97
CA PHE A 12 -0.65 12.64 31.16
C PHE A 12 -1.31 12.51 29.78
N THR A 13 -0.95 13.40 28.86
CA THR A 13 -1.04 13.09 27.43
C THR A 13 0.02 12.03 27.15
N LEU A 14 -0.38 10.77 27.13
CA LEU A 14 0.45 9.70 26.57
C LEU A 14 0.63 10.03 25.07
N PRO A 15 1.86 10.29 24.57
CA PRO A 15 2.08 10.23 23.15
C PRO A 15 1.75 8.80 22.72
N PHE A 16 0.96 8.64 21.66
CA PHE A 16 0.90 7.39 20.92
C PHE A 16 2.33 7.07 20.47
N LEU A 17 3.04 6.30 21.29
CA LEU A 17 4.32 5.73 20.93
C LEU A 17 3.99 4.64 19.92
N LEU A 18 4.17 4.97 18.65
CA LEU A 18 4.35 3.96 17.61
C LEU A 18 5.33 2.90 18.15
N PRO A 19 5.07 1.61 17.88
CA PRO A 19 6.01 0.56 18.27
C PRO A 19 7.41 0.93 17.74
N PRO A 20 8.47 0.74 18.55
CA PRO A 20 9.84 1.16 18.20
C PRO A 20 10.43 0.46 16.95
N SER A 21 9.66 -0.41 16.29
CA SER A 21 10.02 -1.18 15.12
C SER A 21 9.63 -0.55 13.78
N LEU A 22 9.02 0.64 13.76
CA LEU A 22 8.84 1.42 12.53
C LEU A 22 9.64 2.71 12.64
N GLN A 23 10.91 2.68 12.24
CA GLN A 23 11.67 3.91 12.10
C GLN A 23 11.25 4.60 10.80
N ALA A 24 11.25 5.93 10.77
CA ALA A 24 10.89 6.66 9.55
C ALA A 24 11.84 6.43 8.36
N ALA A 25 12.92 5.66 8.56
CA ALA A 25 13.84 5.18 7.52
C ALA A 25 13.37 3.87 6.86
N ASP A 26 12.35 3.21 7.42
CA ASP A 26 11.74 1.99 6.89
C ASP A 26 10.69 2.40 5.85
N VAL A 27 11.19 2.84 4.68
CA VAL A 27 10.40 3.54 3.67
C VAL A 27 9.34 2.61 3.07
N SER A 28 8.09 2.90 3.43
CA SER A 28 6.89 2.37 2.82
C SER A 28 6.25 3.43 1.93
N LYS A 29 5.91 3.05 0.70
CA LYS A 29 5.00 3.80 -0.16
C LYS A 29 3.69 3.06 -0.31
N LEU A 30 2.64 3.68 0.23
CA LEU A 30 1.27 3.23 0.08
C LEU A 30 0.65 3.97 -1.09
N TYR A 31 0.32 3.24 -2.13
CA TYR A 31 -0.36 3.74 -3.29
C TYR A 31 -1.84 3.41 -3.20
N ARG A 32 -2.64 4.39 -3.63
CA ARG A 32 -4.02 4.16 -4.03
C ARG A 32 -4.02 3.82 -5.51
N PRO A 33 -4.76 2.79 -5.94
CA PRO A 33 -5.02 2.58 -7.35
C PRO A 33 -5.85 3.75 -7.91
N GLU A 34 -5.19 4.82 -8.33
CA GLU A 34 -5.77 5.84 -9.20
C GLU A 34 -5.41 5.49 -10.63
N THR A 35 -6.39 5.39 -11.52
CA THR A 35 -6.06 5.10 -12.92
C THR A 35 -5.50 6.33 -13.62
N ASP A 36 -4.29 6.18 -14.13
CA ASP A 36 -3.86 6.87 -15.34
C ASP A 36 -4.76 6.39 -16.50
N LYS A 37 -5.51 7.32 -17.10
CA LYS A 37 -6.50 7.04 -18.16
C LYS A 37 -5.88 6.53 -19.46
N ALA A 38 -4.56 6.39 -19.53
CA ALA A 38 -3.83 6.03 -20.74
C ALA A 38 -4.06 4.58 -21.23
N ASN A 39 -4.42 3.62 -20.37
CA ASN A 39 -4.25 2.18 -20.68
C ASN A 39 -5.49 1.27 -20.62
N GLY A 40 -6.70 1.79 -20.45
CA GLY A 40 -7.92 0.97 -20.46
C GLY A 40 -8.90 1.31 -19.35
N GLU A 41 -10.15 0.91 -19.55
CA GLU A 41 -11.27 1.21 -18.66
C GLU A 41 -11.16 0.40 -17.36
N VAL A 42 -10.50 0.98 -16.36
CA VAL A 42 -10.60 0.54 -14.96
C VAL A 42 -11.80 1.24 -14.34
N ILE A 43 -12.66 0.44 -13.72
CA ILE A 43 -13.86 0.92 -13.04
C ILE A 43 -13.51 1.15 -11.58
N ARG A 44 -13.70 2.39 -11.14
CA ARG A 44 -13.69 2.75 -9.73
C ARG A 44 -15.10 2.53 -9.17
N ASN A 45 -15.20 1.82 -8.05
CA ASN A 45 -16.46 1.54 -7.38
C ASN A 45 -16.37 1.94 -5.91
N GLU A 46 -17.50 2.28 -5.32
CA GLU A 46 -17.64 2.61 -3.90
C GLU A 46 -18.01 1.35 -3.09
N ASP A 47 -17.34 1.15 -1.96
CA ASP A 47 -17.63 0.13 -0.95
C ASP A 47 -17.00 0.53 0.40
N ASP A 48 -17.85 0.77 1.41
CA ASP A 48 -17.43 1.22 2.75
C ASP A 48 -16.49 0.24 3.49
N THR A 49 -16.35 -1.00 3.03
CA THR A 49 -15.40 -1.98 3.59
C THR A 49 -13.99 -1.82 3.02
N ALA A 50 -13.85 -1.12 1.89
CA ALA A 50 -12.57 -0.72 1.34
C ALA A 50 -11.90 0.35 2.22
N TRP A 51 -10.60 0.56 2.03
CA TRP A 51 -9.75 1.34 2.93
C TRP A 51 -10.24 2.78 3.17
N ASP A 52 -10.74 3.40 2.12
CA ASP A 52 -11.30 4.75 2.10
C ASP A 52 -12.71 4.79 1.52
N GLY A 53 -13.40 3.66 1.48
CA GLY A 53 -14.71 3.54 0.86
C GLY A 53 -14.66 3.33 -0.66
N GLU A 54 -13.48 3.20 -1.26
CA GLU A 54 -13.33 3.12 -2.71
C GLU A 54 -12.34 2.03 -3.16
N TYR A 55 -12.56 1.45 -4.34
CA TYR A 55 -11.63 0.48 -4.92
C TYR A 55 -11.58 0.53 -6.45
N ALA A 56 -10.49 0.01 -7.01
CA ALA A 56 -10.29 -0.15 -8.44
C ALA A 56 -10.49 -1.61 -8.88
N SER A 57 -11.15 -1.78 -10.03
CA SER A 57 -11.52 -3.08 -10.61
C SER A 57 -11.42 -3.01 -12.13
N HIS A 58 -10.91 -4.05 -12.78
CA HIS A 58 -10.93 -4.13 -14.25
C HIS A 58 -11.87 -5.24 -14.71
N ASN A 59 -12.79 -4.92 -15.62
CA ASN A 59 -13.73 -5.92 -16.16
C ASN A 59 -13.09 -6.98 -17.08
N LYS A 60 -11.90 -6.70 -17.62
CA LYS A 60 -11.21 -7.58 -18.55
C LYS A 60 -10.01 -8.22 -17.87
N GLU A 61 -9.90 -9.54 -18.01
CA GLU A 61 -8.76 -10.31 -17.52
C GLU A 61 -7.46 -9.89 -18.20
N TYR A 62 -6.33 -10.10 -17.52
CA TYR A 62 -4.98 -9.81 -18.01
C TYR A 62 -4.68 -8.35 -18.33
N ASN A 63 -5.52 -7.42 -17.85
CA ASN A 63 -5.28 -5.99 -17.98
C ASN A 63 -4.68 -5.41 -16.69
N PRO A 64 -3.82 -4.38 -16.78
CA PRO A 64 -3.29 -3.69 -15.62
C PRO A 64 -4.42 -3.07 -14.78
N ILE A 65 -4.39 -3.32 -13.48
CA ILE A 65 -5.24 -2.62 -12.50
C ILE A 65 -4.43 -1.49 -11.86
N PHE A 66 -3.13 -1.68 -11.72
CA PHE A 66 -2.24 -0.78 -11.00
C PHE A 66 -0.87 -0.73 -11.67
N ILE A 67 -0.30 0.46 -11.74
CA ILE A 67 1.07 0.72 -12.20
C ILE A 67 1.68 1.74 -11.27
N ALA A 68 2.87 1.47 -10.74
CA ALA A 68 3.64 2.44 -9.97
C ALA A 68 5.11 2.44 -10.38
N PRO A 69 5.76 3.62 -10.43
CA PRO A 69 7.18 3.71 -10.68
C PRO A 69 7.98 3.10 -9.53
N THR A 70 9.05 2.37 -9.83
CA THR A 70 9.97 1.81 -8.82
C THR A 70 10.97 2.85 -8.32
N SER A 71 11.21 3.93 -9.09
CA SER A 71 12.11 5.05 -8.73
C SER A 71 11.74 5.74 -7.42
N ASP A 72 10.51 5.52 -7.00
CA ASP A 72 9.89 6.11 -5.84
C ASP A 72 10.26 5.43 -4.52
N ILE A 73 10.85 4.24 -4.57
CA ILE A 73 11.15 3.40 -3.41
C ILE A 73 12.66 3.27 -3.27
N GLN A 74 13.16 3.46 -2.06
CA GLN A 74 14.57 3.28 -1.74
C GLN A 74 14.82 1.86 -1.23
N GLY A 75 15.88 1.21 -1.72
CA GLY A 75 16.34 -0.10 -1.25
C GLY A 75 16.46 -1.13 -2.37
N ASP A 76 17.42 -2.04 -2.20
CA ASP A 76 17.78 -3.02 -3.23
C ASP A 76 16.72 -4.10 -3.43
N ARG A 77 15.91 -4.37 -2.40
CA ARG A 77 14.85 -5.38 -2.42
C ARG A 77 13.54 -4.76 -2.01
N ILE A 78 12.51 -4.97 -2.82
CA ILE A 78 11.17 -4.41 -2.66
C ILE A 78 10.18 -5.53 -2.40
N HIS A 79 9.43 -5.39 -1.31
CA HIS A 79 8.32 -6.23 -0.92
C HIS A 79 7.01 -5.58 -1.40
N ILE A 80 6.20 -6.38 -2.10
CA ILE A 80 4.97 -5.92 -2.73
C ILE A 80 3.80 -6.55 -1.99
N TRP A 81 2.93 -5.71 -1.45
CA TRP A 81 1.69 -6.11 -0.80
C TRP A 81 0.51 -5.41 -1.48
N ALA A 82 -0.63 -6.10 -1.55
CA ALA A 82 -1.87 -5.50 -2.00
C ALA A 82 -3.01 -5.88 -1.05
N ARG A 83 -3.87 -4.92 -0.73
CA ARG A 83 -5.16 -5.17 -0.10
C ARG A 83 -6.17 -5.39 -1.22
N MET A 84 -6.73 -6.58 -1.25
CA MET A 84 -7.53 -7.03 -2.39
C MET A 84 -8.62 -8.00 -1.95
N ARG A 85 -9.61 -8.16 -2.83
CA ARG A 85 -10.65 -9.20 -2.71
C ARG A 85 -11.05 -9.71 -4.08
N GLY A 86 -11.48 -10.98 -4.15
CA GLY A 86 -12.14 -11.56 -5.31
C GLY A 86 -11.30 -11.73 -6.58
N TYR A 87 -10.00 -11.43 -6.54
CA TYR A 87 -9.09 -11.56 -7.68
C TYR A 87 -7.97 -12.55 -7.42
N ALA A 88 -7.55 -13.23 -8.48
CA ALA A 88 -6.14 -13.60 -8.62
C ALA A 88 -5.41 -12.40 -9.24
N VAL A 89 -4.14 -12.21 -8.92
CA VAL A 89 -3.34 -11.13 -9.50
C VAL A 89 -1.99 -11.63 -9.96
N GLN A 90 -1.44 -10.96 -10.96
CA GLN A 90 -0.08 -11.16 -11.42
C GLN A 90 0.73 -9.90 -11.20
N VAL A 91 1.98 -10.07 -10.76
CA VAL A 91 2.98 -9.01 -10.76
C VAL A 91 3.82 -9.12 -12.03
N LYS A 92 3.97 -8.00 -12.73
CA LYS A 92 4.94 -7.81 -13.80
C LYS A 92 5.88 -6.64 -13.49
N ALA A 93 7.09 -6.73 -14.01
CA ALA A 93 8.03 -5.63 -14.09
C ALA A 93 7.86 -4.90 -15.42
N GLY A 94 7.76 -3.58 -15.38
CA GLY A 94 7.87 -2.73 -16.56
C GLY A 94 9.32 -2.34 -16.77
N MET A 95 9.90 -2.79 -17.88
CA MET A 95 11.30 -2.57 -18.25
C MET A 95 11.44 -1.37 -19.18
N LYS A 96 12.67 -0.84 -19.25
CA LYS A 96 13.03 0.24 -20.17
C LYS A 96 12.66 -0.11 -21.61
N GLY A 97 12.02 0.84 -22.29
CA GLY A 97 11.54 0.65 -23.66
C GLY A 97 10.19 -0.06 -23.77
N GLY A 98 9.46 -0.23 -22.66
CA GLY A 98 8.07 -0.71 -22.65
C GLY A 98 7.91 -2.23 -22.63
N ALA A 99 9.00 -2.99 -22.54
CA ALA A 99 8.92 -4.44 -22.35
C ALA A 99 8.36 -4.78 -20.96
N GLN A 100 7.60 -5.87 -20.85
CA GLN A 100 7.07 -6.36 -19.58
C GLN A 100 7.59 -7.77 -19.28
N VAL A 101 7.99 -8.02 -18.05
CA VAL A 101 8.48 -9.34 -17.59
C VAL A 101 7.57 -9.87 -16.49
N GLU A 102 7.14 -11.12 -16.61
CA GLU A 102 6.36 -11.79 -15.55
C GLU A 102 7.24 -12.11 -14.34
N LEU A 103 6.74 -11.76 -13.16
CA LEU A 103 7.45 -12.02 -11.91
C LEU A 103 6.77 -13.08 -11.04
N GLY A 104 5.44 -13.08 -10.96
CA GLY A 104 4.73 -14.06 -10.14
C GLY A 104 3.22 -13.92 -10.17
N TRP A 105 2.55 -15.03 -9.87
CA TRP A 105 1.10 -15.12 -9.72
C TRP A 105 0.71 -15.34 -8.26
N THR A 106 -0.32 -14.63 -7.81
CA THR A 106 -1.04 -14.88 -6.57
C THR A 106 -2.45 -15.35 -6.93
N TRP A 107 -2.72 -16.64 -6.72
CA TRP A 107 -4.00 -17.27 -7.05
C TRP A 107 -5.03 -17.19 -5.93
N ASP A 108 -4.64 -16.76 -4.73
CA ASP A 108 -5.54 -16.59 -3.61
C ASP A 108 -6.55 -15.48 -3.89
N LYS A 109 -7.84 -15.83 -3.84
CA LYS A 109 -8.98 -14.92 -4.09
C LYS A 109 -9.75 -14.72 -2.78
N PRO A 110 -9.28 -13.85 -1.87
CA PRO A 110 -9.96 -13.67 -0.59
C PRO A 110 -11.36 -13.11 -0.82
N ALA A 111 -12.37 -13.63 -0.12
CA ALA A 111 -13.76 -13.18 -0.23
C ALA A 111 -13.97 -11.77 0.35
N GLU A 112 -13.13 -11.40 1.31
CA GLU A 112 -13.14 -10.10 1.98
C GLU A 112 -11.82 -9.36 1.70
N TRP A 113 -11.78 -8.06 2.01
CA TRP A 113 -10.56 -7.26 1.87
C TRP A 113 -9.45 -7.81 2.75
N LYS A 114 -8.39 -8.30 2.11
CA LYS A 114 -7.25 -8.89 2.81
C LYS A 114 -5.95 -8.40 2.19
N TRP A 115 -5.00 -8.07 3.05
CA TRP A 115 -3.62 -7.85 2.64
C TRP A 115 -2.97 -9.18 2.26
N LEU A 116 -2.43 -9.24 1.05
CA LEU A 116 -1.65 -10.36 0.55
C LEU A 116 -0.28 -9.88 0.11
N LYS A 117 0.76 -10.65 0.47
CA LYS A 117 2.10 -10.44 -0.05
C LYS A 117 2.16 -11.03 -1.45
N LEU A 118 2.35 -10.18 -2.46
CA LEU A 118 2.40 -10.61 -3.85
C LEU A 118 3.79 -11.14 -4.23
N GLY A 119 4.83 -10.65 -3.55
CA GLY A 119 6.19 -11.13 -3.76
C GLY A 119 7.27 -10.25 -3.12
N SER A 120 8.51 -10.61 -3.37
CA SER A 120 9.68 -9.85 -2.95
C SER A 120 10.75 -9.97 -4.02
N TYR A 121 11.16 -8.84 -4.56
CA TYR A 121 11.95 -8.78 -5.78
C TYR A 121 13.06 -7.78 -5.60
N ASP A 122 14.20 -8.05 -6.22
CA ASP A 122 15.28 -7.07 -6.26
C ASP A 122 14.88 -5.93 -7.22
N GLN A 123 15.35 -4.71 -6.95
CA GLN A 123 14.98 -3.53 -7.72
C GLN A 123 15.31 -3.68 -9.20
N GLU A 124 16.42 -4.37 -9.52
CA GLU A 124 16.82 -4.72 -10.88
C GLU A 124 15.78 -5.60 -11.60
N GLN A 125 15.10 -6.50 -10.88
CA GLN A 125 14.06 -7.36 -11.46
C GLN A 125 12.79 -6.58 -11.78
N LEU A 126 12.50 -5.51 -11.02
CA LEU A 126 11.30 -4.70 -11.18
C LEU A 126 11.43 -3.64 -12.29
N GLY A 127 12.65 -3.29 -12.68
CA GLY A 127 12.88 -2.32 -13.74
C GLY A 127 12.39 -0.92 -13.36
N GLU A 128 11.64 -0.27 -14.27
CA GLU A 128 11.13 1.10 -14.11
C GLU A 128 9.78 1.16 -13.37
N SER A 129 8.98 0.09 -13.40
CA SER A 129 7.66 0.08 -12.78
C SER A 129 7.19 -1.29 -12.31
N VAL A 130 6.39 -1.29 -11.26
CA VAL A 130 5.59 -2.44 -10.82
C VAL A 130 4.23 -2.36 -11.49
N ILE A 131 3.81 -3.45 -12.13
CA ILE A 131 2.50 -3.57 -12.77
C ILE A 131 1.75 -4.72 -12.11
N ILE A 132 0.56 -4.46 -11.58
CA ILE A 132 -0.34 -5.50 -11.07
C ILE A 132 -1.46 -5.69 -12.09
N ILE A 133 -1.62 -6.93 -12.53
CA ILE A 133 -2.56 -7.34 -13.55
C ILE A 133 -3.65 -8.19 -12.93
N ARG A 134 -4.89 -7.98 -13.41
CA ARG A 134 -6.03 -8.82 -13.06
C ARG A 134 -5.85 -10.24 -13.60
N GLY A 135 -5.98 -11.23 -12.73
CA GLY A 135 -6.10 -12.63 -13.13
C GLY A 135 -7.50 -13.03 -13.63
N PRO A 136 -7.63 -14.28 -14.08
CA PRO A 136 -8.90 -14.82 -14.56
C PRO A 136 -9.91 -15.10 -13.44
N ASP A 137 -11.17 -15.25 -13.83
CA ASP A 137 -12.31 -15.67 -12.99
C ASP A 137 -12.48 -14.80 -11.74
N ALA A 138 -12.73 -13.51 -11.95
CA ALA A 138 -12.97 -12.58 -10.86
C ALA A 138 -14.35 -12.78 -10.24
N ALA A 139 -14.41 -12.69 -8.92
CA ALA A 139 -15.69 -12.61 -8.22
C ALA A 139 -16.40 -11.27 -8.50
N PRO A 140 -17.73 -11.19 -8.28
CA PRO A 140 -18.43 -9.92 -8.21
C PRO A 140 -17.76 -8.99 -7.20
N ASN A 141 -17.66 -7.70 -7.54
CA ASN A 141 -17.02 -6.67 -6.71
C ASN A 141 -15.54 -6.92 -6.35
N ALA A 142 -14.86 -7.77 -7.11
CA ALA A 142 -13.42 -7.96 -6.95
C ALA A 142 -12.66 -6.65 -7.21
N GLY A 143 -11.59 -6.43 -6.46
CA GLY A 143 -10.91 -5.14 -6.46
C GLY A 143 -9.58 -5.14 -5.74
N ILE A 144 -8.85 -4.06 -5.95
CA ILE A 144 -7.70 -3.62 -5.15
C ILE A 144 -8.02 -2.20 -4.68
N ASP A 145 -7.85 -1.93 -3.38
CA ASP A 145 -8.07 -0.61 -2.79
C ASP A 145 -6.76 0.02 -2.28
N ALA A 146 -5.73 -0.79 -2.01
CA ALA A 146 -4.41 -0.29 -1.62
C ALA A 146 -3.28 -1.21 -2.08
N VAL A 147 -2.14 -0.61 -2.44
CA VAL A 147 -0.89 -1.31 -2.74
C VAL A 147 0.23 -0.71 -1.92
N LEU A 148 0.97 -1.55 -1.20
CA LEU A 148 2.11 -1.14 -0.40
C LEU A 148 3.39 -1.69 -1.03
N LEU A 149 4.30 -0.79 -1.36
CA LEU A 149 5.65 -1.11 -1.80
C LEU A 149 6.62 -0.65 -0.71
N THR A 150 7.43 -1.57 -0.19
CA THR A 150 8.34 -1.28 0.93
C THR A 150 9.64 -2.05 0.76
N SER A 151 10.76 -1.47 1.21
CA SER A 151 12.03 -2.18 1.32
C SER A 151 12.27 -2.80 2.70
N ASP A 152 11.38 -2.51 3.66
CA ASP A 152 11.43 -3.11 5.00
C ASP A 152 10.83 -4.54 4.97
N PRO A 153 11.63 -5.60 5.21
CA PRO A 153 11.13 -6.97 5.25
C PRO A 153 10.29 -7.27 6.49
N ALA A 154 10.40 -6.48 7.55
CA ALA A 154 9.66 -6.65 8.79
C ALA A 154 8.26 -6.00 8.73
N LEU A 155 8.02 -5.11 7.77
CA LEU A 155 6.72 -4.47 7.60
C LEU A 155 5.69 -5.45 7.01
N ASP A 156 4.71 -5.81 7.84
CA ASP A 156 3.56 -6.62 7.46
C ASP A 156 2.24 -5.85 7.67
N PRO A 157 1.64 -5.29 6.61
CA PRO A 157 0.41 -4.51 6.72
C PRO A 157 -0.82 -5.34 7.11
N SER A 158 -0.75 -6.68 7.03
CA SER A 158 -1.88 -7.54 7.41
C SER A 158 -2.14 -7.57 8.92
N THR A 159 -1.15 -7.16 9.71
CA THR A 159 -1.21 -7.11 11.18
C THR A 159 -1.52 -5.72 11.73
N LEU A 160 -1.50 -4.70 10.86
CA LEU A 160 -1.66 -3.30 11.24
C LEU A 160 -3.10 -2.85 11.05
N ASP A 161 -3.57 -1.97 11.94
CA ASP A 161 -4.83 -1.27 11.71
C ASP A 161 -4.70 -0.17 10.63
N HIS A 162 -5.83 0.26 10.07
CA HIS A 162 -5.88 1.24 8.99
C HIS A 162 -5.24 2.58 9.36
N GLU A 163 -5.52 3.09 10.55
CA GLU A 163 -5.11 4.44 10.92
C GLU A 163 -3.61 4.50 11.25
N ALA A 164 -3.06 3.42 11.81
CA ALA A 164 -1.64 3.26 12.05
C ALA A 164 -0.83 3.28 10.75
N LEU A 165 -1.28 2.59 9.70
CA LEU A 165 -0.57 2.58 8.42
C LEU A 165 -0.63 3.95 7.72
N LYS A 166 -1.79 4.63 7.73
CA LYS A 166 -1.93 5.99 7.19
C LYS A 166 -0.98 6.96 7.90
N ALA A 167 -0.96 6.91 9.24
CA ALA A 167 -0.11 7.77 10.04
C ALA A 167 1.38 7.54 9.76
N ALA A 168 1.80 6.27 9.60
CA ALA A 168 3.18 5.91 9.28
C ALA A 168 3.62 6.50 7.93
N VAL A 169 2.79 6.38 6.89
CA VAL A 169 3.07 6.90 5.54
C VAL A 169 3.10 8.43 5.53
N GLN A 170 2.17 9.11 6.20
CA GLN A 170 2.16 10.58 6.25
C GLN A 170 3.37 11.14 7.03
N ALA A 171 3.84 10.42 8.04
CA ALA A 171 5.01 10.82 8.81
C ALA A 171 6.31 10.76 7.98
N THR A 172 6.41 9.84 7.02
CA THR A 172 7.56 9.74 6.11
C THR A 172 7.53 10.82 5.04
N GLU A 173 6.36 11.14 4.47
CA GLU A 173 6.20 12.23 3.51
C GLU A 173 6.57 13.60 4.10
N LYS A 174 6.10 13.91 5.32
CA LYS A 174 6.39 15.20 5.97
C LYS A 174 7.87 15.40 6.29
N LYS A 175 8.62 14.34 6.57
CA LYS A 175 10.08 14.40 6.75
C LYS A 175 10.84 14.66 5.45
N SER A 176 10.21 14.40 4.31
CA SER A 176 10.82 14.49 2.98
C SER A 176 10.60 15.86 2.32
N ALA A 177 9.73 16.71 2.88
CA ALA A 177 9.58 18.09 2.44
C ALA A 177 10.82 18.90 2.84
N PRO A 178 11.55 19.52 1.90
CA PRO A 178 12.73 20.31 2.23
C PRO A 178 12.29 21.53 3.06
N GLY A 179 12.65 21.52 4.34
CA GLY A 179 12.54 22.69 5.19
C GLY A 179 13.43 23.80 4.65
N ASP A 180 12.78 24.92 4.33
CA ASP A 180 13.31 26.27 4.17
C ASP A 180 14.77 26.44 4.61
N TYR A 181 15.67 26.64 3.64
CA TYR A 181 16.91 27.38 3.86
C TYR A 181 16.51 28.84 4.10
N ARG A 182 16.37 29.23 5.37
CA ARG A 182 16.39 30.63 5.78
C ARG A 182 17.60 30.91 6.65
#